data_AF-A0A1J4JGV5-F1
#
_entry.id   AF-A0A1J4JGV5-F1
#
_cell.length_a   1.000
_cell.length_b   1.000
_cell.length_c   1.000
_cell.angle_alpha   90.00
_cell.angle_beta   90.00
_cell.angle_gamma   90.00
#
_symmetry.space_group_name_H-M   'P 1'
#
loop_
_entity.id
_entity.type
_entity.pdbx_description
1 polymer ?
#
loop_
_entity_poly.entity_id
_entity_poly.type
_entity_poly.pdbx_seq_one_letter_code
_entity_poly.pdbx_strand_id
1 'polypeptide(L)'
;MYLPTNGANRDRTSILMSFRGNSVKARSSRETNDTTLLLSHADYSEPNESPLEPFFHLASEIKSELVRINTSFDTLLKKQHECLRPTFTDTSDSINEINALTASINSHLQAISQRINFIILPGNQYPDRTKILSNLRAALLESFREFSVKFKMAQQTFSASFNRNPHLKQKKKANAPFEFTSFNLGDEASERRQAQLQEERNNEEIEQIARRAEEIRNIFLDLSNLIVEQGTIIDRIDFNVSETLNNAVEAHKEVEKAAKYQSKSRMIYCAVILAIAVAVLVIFAILK
;
A
#
# COMPACT_ATOMS: atom_id res chain seq x y z
N MET A 1 21.46 8.48 -31.65
CA MET A 1 20.04 8.75 -31.97
C MET A 1 19.45 9.47 -30.76
N TYR A 2 19.40 10.80 -30.79
CA TYR A 2 18.92 11.62 -29.67
C TYR A 2 17.39 11.66 -29.73
N LEU A 3 16.73 11.14 -28.69
CA LEU A 3 15.29 11.35 -28.48
C LEU A 3 15.09 12.81 -28.03
N PRO A 4 14.21 13.58 -28.68
CA PRO A 4 13.91 14.96 -28.26
C PRO A 4 13.19 14.96 -26.91
N THR A 5 13.75 15.71 -25.95
CA THR A 5 13.34 15.75 -24.54
C THR A 5 12.17 16.69 -24.22
N ASN A 6 11.55 17.31 -25.23
CA ASN A 6 10.34 18.11 -25.06
C ASN A 6 9.18 17.47 -25.83
N GLY A 7 8.47 16.56 -25.17
CA GLY A 7 7.23 16.00 -25.69
C GLY A 7 6.16 17.09 -25.80
N ALA A 8 5.88 17.55 -27.02
CA ALA A 8 4.73 18.41 -27.27
C ALA A 8 3.44 17.58 -27.06
N ASN A 9 2.85 17.66 -25.87
CA ASN A 9 1.59 16.99 -25.56
C ASN A 9 0.43 17.80 -26.17
N ARG A 10 -0.29 17.19 -27.13
CA ARG A 10 -1.50 17.79 -27.72
C ARG A 10 -2.74 17.16 -27.12
N ASP A 11 -3.46 17.91 -26.31
CA ASP A 11 -4.76 17.47 -25.81
C ASP A 11 -5.75 17.33 -26.97
N ARG A 12 -6.41 16.17 -27.06
CA ARG A 12 -7.45 15.86 -28.05
C ARG A 12 -8.81 15.58 -27.40
N THR A 13 -8.94 15.85 -26.10
CA THR A 13 -10.16 15.57 -25.34
C THR A 13 -11.37 16.31 -25.91
N SER A 14 -11.22 17.58 -26.30
CA SER A 14 -12.30 18.36 -26.93
C SER A 14 -12.77 17.78 -28.26
N ILE A 15 -11.83 17.33 -29.09
CA ILE A 15 -12.10 16.65 -30.36
C ILE A 15 -12.80 15.30 -30.10
N LEU A 16 -12.31 14.53 -29.13
CA LEU A 16 -12.92 13.27 -28.73
C LEU A 16 -14.36 13.46 -28.22
N MET A 17 -14.60 14.48 -27.40
CA MET A 17 -15.92 14.85 -26.91
C MET A 17 -16.86 15.25 -28.03
N SER A 18 -16.35 15.92 -29.09
CA SER A 18 -17.16 16.27 -30.27
C SER A 18 -17.62 15.04 -31.07
N PHE A 19 -16.86 13.94 -31.04
CA PHE A 19 -17.26 12.66 -31.65
C PHE A 19 -18.15 11.80 -30.74
N ARG A 20 -18.21 12.13 -29.45
CA ARG A 20 -19.09 11.49 -28.48
C ARG A 20 -20.49 12.08 -28.70
N GLY A 21 -21.19 11.56 -29.70
CA GLY A 21 -22.46 12.09 -30.21
C GLY A 21 -23.40 12.54 -29.09
N ASN A 22 -23.78 13.81 -29.15
CA ASN A 22 -24.83 14.36 -28.29
C ASN A 22 -26.14 13.64 -28.68
N SER A 23 -26.75 12.92 -27.74
CA SER A 23 -27.94 12.07 -27.90
C SER A 23 -27.69 10.67 -28.48
N VAL A 24 -27.68 9.67 -27.60
CA VAL A 24 -28.30 8.37 -27.87
C VAL A 24 -29.77 8.64 -28.20
N LYS A 25 -30.08 8.96 -29.47
CA LYS A 25 -31.41 8.69 -29.98
C LYS A 25 -31.49 7.17 -30.05
N ALA A 26 -32.23 6.59 -29.12
CA ALA A 26 -32.64 5.20 -29.16
C ALA A 26 -33.12 4.87 -30.58
N ARG A 27 -32.23 4.26 -31.38
CA ARG A 27 -32.60 3.69 -32.66
C ARG A 27 -33.26 2.37 -32.30
N SER A 28 -34.55 2.49 -31.98
CA SER A 28 -35.47 1.37 -31.96
C SER A 28 -35.32 0.56 -33.25
N SER A 29 -35.50 -0.74 -33.09
CA SER A 29 -35.72 -1.74 -34.15
C SER A 29 -34.48 -2.35 -34.82
N ARG A 30 -33.62 -3.00 -34.04
CA ARG A 30 -33.08 -4.32 -34.43
C ARG A 30 -32.66 -5.08 -33.18
N GLU A 31 -33.53 -5.96 -32.71
CA GLU A 31 -33.23 -6.95 -31.68
C GLU A 31 -32.07 -7.84 -32.15
N THR A 32 -30.85 -7.50 -31.73
CA THR A 32 -29.75 -8.45 -31.67
C THR A 32 -29.62 -8.86 -30.21
N ASN A 33 -30.27 -9.96 -29.86
CA ASN A 33 -30.28 -10.56 -28.53
C ASN A 33 -28.86 -10.96 -28.04
N ASP A 34 -27.87 -10.94 -28.93
CA ASP A 34 -26.48 -11.34 -28.65
C ASP A 34 -25.73 -10.32 -27.77
N THR A 35 -26.02 -9.02 -27.88
CA THR A 35 -25.35 -8.00 -27.05
C THR A 35 -25.90 -7.93 -25.63
N THR A 36 -27.18 -8.30 -25.43
CA THR A 36 -27.83 -8.32 -24.12
C THR A 36 -27.45 -9.54 -23.29
N LEU A 37 -27.06 -10.66 -23.93
CA LEU A 37 -26.65 -11.87 -23.22
C LEU A 37 -25.23 -11.76 -22.62
N LEU A 38 -24.35 -10.95 -23.23
CA LEU A 38 -23.02 -10.68 -22.68
C LEU A 38 -23.03 -9.77 -21.43
N LEU A 39 -24.20 -9.24 -21.05
CA LEU A 39 -24.40 -8.37 -19.89
C LEU A 39 -25.25 -9.04 -18.78
N SER A 40 -25.70 -10.28 -18.96
CA SER A 40 -26.69 -10.91 -18.07
C SER A 40 -26.08 -11.60 -16.83
N HIS A 41 -25.12 -10.97 -16.16
CA HIS A 41 -24.72 -11.33 -14.79
C HIS A 41 -24.68 -10.12 -13.83
N ALA A 42 -25.28 -8.99 -14.22
CA ALA A 42 -25.59 -7.93 -13.27
C ALA A 42 -26.88 -8.28 -12.54
N ASP A 43 -26.77 -9.10 -11.49
CA ASP A 43 -27.79 -9.13 -10.43
C ASP A 43 -27.88 -7.73 -9.83
N TYR A 44 -28.94 -7.01 -10.21
CA TYR A 44 -29.26 -5.68 -9.72
C TYR A 44 -29.97 -5.79 -8.36
N SER A 45 -29.22 -5.64 -7.25
CA SER A 45 -29.80 -5.26 -5.95
C SER A 45 -28.78 -4.85 -4.89
N GLU A 46 -27.73 -4.11 -5.23
CA GLU A 46 -26.87 -3.37 -4.28
C GLU A 46 -26.45 -2.06 -4.96
N PRO A 47 -26.17 -0.96 -4.23
CA PRO A 47 -25.79 0.31 -4.83
C PRO A 47 -24.53 0.12 -5.70
N ASN A 48 -24.35 0.99 -6.69
CA ASN A 48 -23.29 0.98 -7.72
C ASN A 48 -21.84 1.06 -7.17
N GLU A 49 -21.49 0.30 -6.14
CA GLU A 49 -20.14 0.21 -5.61
C GLU A 49 -19.39 -0.91 -6.33
N SER A 50 -18.21 -0.55 -6.83
CA SER A 50 -17.30 -1.53 -7.41
C SER A 50 -17.04 -2.64 -6.39
N PRO A 51 -16.97 -3.92 -6.78
CA PRO A 51 -16.56 -5.00 -5.87
C PRO A 51 -15.17 -4.79 -5.25
N LEU A 52 -14.38 -3.85 -5.79
CA LEU A 52 -13.07 -3.43 -5.29
C LEU A 52 -13.12 -2.20 -4.37
N GLU A 53 -14.26 -1.52 -4.26
CA GLU A 53 -14.44 -0.29 -3.49
C GLU A 53 -13.97 -0.43 -2.04
N PRO A 54 -14.28 -1.52 -1.31
CA PRO A 54 -13.81 -1.70 0.07
C PRO A 54 -12.28 -1.73 0.18
N PHE A 55 -11.59 -2.31 -0.81
CA PHE A 55 -10.13 -2.35 -0.83
C PHE A 55 -9.51 -1.00 -1.20
N PHE A 56 -10.17 -0.22 -2.07
CA PHE A 56 -9.74 1.13 -2.37
C PHE A 56 -9.95 2.08 -1.19
N HIS A 57 -11.06 1.95 -0.46
CA HIS A 57 -11.26 2.67 0.80
C HIS A 57 -10.20 2.31 1.83
N LEU A 58 -9.92 1.02 2.04
CA LEU A 58 -8.85 0.57 2.94
C LEU A 58 -7.47 1.12 2.53
N ALA A 59 -7.16 1.10 1.23
CA ALA A 59 -5.92 1.67 0.72
C ALA A 59 -5.83 3.19 0.92
N SER A 60 -6.94 3.90 0.73
CA SER A 60 -7.04 5.34 0.99
C SER A 60 -6.87 5.65 2.48
N GLU A 61 -7.44 4.81 3.35
CA GLU A 61 -7.31 4.93 4.79
C GLU A 61 -5.85 4.73 5.23
N ILE A 62 -5.19 3.67 4.75
CA ILE A 62 -3.76 3.42 5.00
C ILE A 62 -2.90 4.60 4.54
N LYS A 63 -3.19 5.18 3.36
CA LYS A 63 -2.47 6.37 2.87
C LYS A 63 -2.69 7.57 3.78
N SER A 64 -3.91 7.80 4.23
CA SER A 64 -4.25 8.89 5.16
C SER A 64 -3.54 8.71 6.51
N GLU A 65 -3.54 7.49 7.05
CA GLU A 65 -2.80 7.16 8.27
C GLU A 65 -1.29 7.39 8.10
N LEU A 66 -0.70 6.97 6.97
CA LEU A 66 0.72 7.19 6.69
C LEU A 66 1.08 8.67 6.67
N VAL A 67 0.24 9.52 6.08
CA VAL A 67 0.43 10.99 6.09
C VAL A 67 0.38 11.53 7.53
N ARG A 68 -0.59 11.08 8.34
CA ARG A 68 -0.69 11.48 9.75
C ARG A 68 0.55 11.08 10.54
N ILE A 69 1.02 9.84 10.39
CA ILE A 69 2.23 9.36 11.05
C ILE A 69 3.44 10.17 10.60
N ASN A 70 3.53 10.53 9.31
CA ASN A 70 4.62 11.36 8.82
C ASN A 70 4.65 12.74 9.49
N THR A 71 3.47 13.36 9.70
CA THR A 71 3.40 14.62 10.46
C THR A 71 3.80 14.46 11.93
N SER A 72 3.39 13.36 12.59
CA SER A 72 3.81 13.04 13.96
C SER A 72 5.31 12.71 14.05
N PHE A 73 5.88 12.14 12.99
CA PHE A 73 7.31 11.89 12.90
C PHE A 73 8.10 13.19 12.75
N ASP A 74 7.62 14.15 11.95
CA ASP A 74 8.26 15.46 11.83
C ASP A 74 8.24 16.23 13.16
N THR A 75 7.16 16.13 13.95
CA THR A 75 7.10 16.73 15.29
C THR A 75 8.02 16.02 16.28
N LEU A 76 8.10 14.69 16.21
CA LEU A 76 9.06 13.90 16.99
C LEU A 76 10.50 14.32 16.69
N LEU A 77 10.88 14.47 15.42
CA LEU A 77 12.22 14.91 15.01
C LEU A 77 12.56 16.29 15.59
N LYS A 78 11.61 17.24 15.54
CA LYS A 78 11.80 18.57 16.14
C LYS A 78 12.06 18.48 17.64
N LYS A 79 11.24 17.71 18.37
CA LYS A 79 11.42 17.51 19.82
C LYS A 79 12.72 16.79 20.15
N GLN A 80 13.10 15.78 19.38
CA GLN A 80 14.39 15.09 19.54
C GLN A 80 15.57 16.04 19.35
N HIS A 81 15.53 16.92 18.35
CA HIS A 81 16.55 17.95 18.15
C HIS A 81 16.56 18.99 19.26
N GLU A 82 15.40 19.42 19.76
CA GLU A 82 15.28 20.33 20.90
C GLU A 82 15.85 19.70 22.18
N CYS A 83 15.58 18.41 22.43
CA CYS A 83 16.14 17.65 23.57
C CYS A 83 17.67 17.51 23.51
N LEU A 84 18.25 17.43 22.31
CA LEU A 84 19.70 17.32 22.13
C LEU A 84 20.42 18.68 22.26
N ARG A 85 19.68 19.79 22.24
CA ARG A 85 20.24 21.13 22.42
C ARG A 85 20.41 21.41 23.91
N PRO A 86 21.55 21.96 24.37
CA PRO A 86 21.73 22.36 25.76
C PRO A 86 20.73 23.48 26.09
N THR A 87 19.64 23.10 26.76
CA THR A 87 18.53 24.00 27.13
C THR A 87 18.25 23.79 28.61
N PHE A 88 17.89 24.87 29.33
CA PHE A 88 17.62 24.87 30.77
C PHE A 88 16.26 24.24 31.16
N THR A 89 15.55 23.61 30.22
CA THR A 89 14.24 23.01 30.43
C THR A 89 14.35 21.59 30.98
N ASP A 90 13.40 21.18 31.83
CA ASP A 90 13.38 19.84 32.40
C ASP A 90 13.39 18.79 31.28
N THR A 91 14.51 18.07 31.18
CA THR A 91 14.78 17.12 30.09
C THR A 91 13.85 15.90 30.21
N SER A 92 13.34 15.61 31.41
CA SER A 92 12.45 14.48 31.68
C SER A 92 11.08 14.64 31.01
N ASP A 93 10.46 15.83 31.08
CA ASP A 93 9.17 16.06 30.42
C ASP A 93 9.27 15.92 28.90
N SER A 94 10.36 16.43 28.32
CA SER A 94 10.60 16.34 26.88
C SER A 94 10.86 14.89 26.44
N ILE A 95 11.56 14.08 27.24
CA ILE A 95 11.79 12.66 26.96
C ILE A 95 10.49 11.86 27.10
N ASN A 96 9.66 12.15 28.09
CA ASN A 96 8.35 11.51 28.25
C ASN A 96 7.44 11.77 27.04
N GLU A 97 7.43 12.99 26.52
CA GLU A 97 6.69 13.32 25.29
C GLU A 97 7.25 12.61 24.05
N ILE A 98 8.59 12.52 23.91
CA ILE A 98 9.26 11.77 22.85
C ILE A 98 8.87 10.28 22.93
N ASN A 99 8.85 9.71 24.13
CA ASN A 99 8.46 8.32 24.37
C ASN A 99 6.99 8.08 24.02
N ALA A 100 6.09 9.00 24.39
CA ALA A 100 4.67 8.91 24.05
C ALA A 100 4.44 8.97 22.52
N LEU A 101 5.11 9.89 21.82
CA LEU A 101 5.04 10.00 20.37
C LEU A 101 5.61 8.76 19.68
N THR A 102 6.74 8.25 20.17
CA THR A 102 7.37 7.02 19.66
C THR A 102 6.45 5.81 19.81
N ALA A 103 5.80 5.67 20.97
CA ALA A 103 4.84 4.60 21.22
C ALA A 103 3.60 4.71 20.31
N SER A 104 3.10 5.94 20.10
CA SER A 104 1.98 6.18 19.18
C SER A 104 2.35 5.82 17.74
N ILE A 105 3.53 6.21 17.25
CA ILE A 105 4.00 5.85 15.90
C ILE A 105 4.16 4.33 15.77
N ASN A 106 4.73 3.66 16.77
CA ASN A 106 4.85 2.19 16.78
C ASN A 106 3.49 1.49 16.69
N SER A 107 2.50 1.95 17.44
CA SER A 107 1.14 1.40 17.39
C SER A 107 0.52 1.57 16.01
N HIS A 108 0.66 2.74 15.38
CA HIS A 108 0.16 2.96 14.03
C HIS A 108 0.91 2.12 12.98
N LEU A 109 2.23 1.94 13.11
CA LEU A 109 3.01 1.08 12.22
C LEU A 109 2.54 -0.37 12.25
N GLN A 110 2.22 -0.90 13.45
CA GLN A 110 1.65 -2.23 13.61
C GLN A 110 0.26 -2.33 12.99
N ALA A 111 -0.61 -1.34 13.23
CA ALA A 111 -1.95 -1.29 12.64
C ALA A 111 -1.90 -1.29 11.10
N ILE A 112 -1.03 -0.47 10.51
CA ILE A 112 -0.84 -0.43 9.05
C ILE A 112 -0.33 -1.77 8.54
N SER A 113 0.65 -2.39 9.21
CA SER A 113 1.16 -3.72 8.83
C SER A 113 0.04 -4.77 8.80
N GLN A 114 -0.83 -4.80 9.81
CA GLN A 114 -1.98 -5.70 9.85
C GLN A 114 -2.98 -5.39 8.73
N ARG A 115 -3.31 -4.12 8.50
CA ARG A 115 -4.23 -3.69 7.43
C ARG A 115 -3.71 -4.04 6.02
N ILE A 116 -2.41 -3.89 5.77
CA ILE A 116 -1.79 -4.31 4.50
C ILE A 116 -1.90 -5.83 4.30
N ASN A 117 -1.82 -6.60 5.39
CA ASN A 117 -2.04 -8.06 5.35
C ASN A 117 -3.47 -8.45 5.01
N PHE A 118 -4.47 -7.66 5.41
CA PHE A 118 -5.88 -7.89 5.04
C PHE A 118 -6.19 -7.64 3.55
N ILE A 119 -5.30 -7.00 2.78
CA ILE A 119 -5.45 -6.82 1.31
C ILE A 119 -5.15 -8.13 0.54
N ILE A 120 -5.20 -9.29 1.21
CA ILE A 120 -5.16 -10.61 0.58
C ILE A 120 -6.59 -11.08 0.39
N LEU A 121 -7.05 -11.15 -0.86
CA LEU A 121 -8.36 -11.74 -1.16
C LEU A 121 -8.31 -13.25 -0.96
N PRO A 122 -9.28 -13.85 -0.24
CA PRO A 122 -9.56 -15.26 -0.39
C PRO A 122 -10.35 -15.46 -1.69
N GLY A 123 -9.75 -16.15 -2.65
CA GLY A 123 -10.51 -16.76 -3.75
C GLY A 123 -10.06 -16.40 -5.15
N ASN A 124 -9.74 -17.45 -5.90
CA ASN A 124 -9.41 -17.49 -7.33
C ASN A 124 -10.56 -17.05 -8.27
N GLN A 125 -11.52 -16.26 -7.79
CA GLN A 125 -12.79 -16.03 -8.47
C GLN A 125 -12.67 -14.99 -9.60
N TYR A 126 -11.64 -14.12 -9.57
CA TYR A 126 -11.39 -13.11 -10.60
C TYR A 126 -9.89 -12.80 -10.75
N PRO A 127 -9.17 -13.37 -11.74
CA PRO A 127 -7.72 -13.23 -11.89
C PRO A 127 -7.25 -11.79 -12.18
N ASP A 128 -8.08 -10.95 -12.82
CA ASP A 128 -7.71 -9.56 -13.09
C ASP A 128 -7.80 -8.68 -11.82
N ARG A 129 -8.75 -9.01 -10.93
CA ARG A 129 -8.94 -8.29 -9.66
C ARG A 129 -7.79 -8.56 -8.71
N THR A 130 -7.34 -9.81 -8.62
CA THR A 130 -6.20 -10.18 -7.77
C THR A 130 -4.91 -9.47 -8.20
N LYS A 131 -4.70 -9.23 -9.50
CA LYS A 131 -3.58 -8.43 -10.02
C LYS A 131 -3.65 -6.96 -9.62
N ILE A 132 -4.83 -6.35 -9.67
CA ILE A 132 -5.02 -4.95 -9.23
C ILE A 132 -4.67 -4.84 -7.74
N LEU A 133 -5.15 -5.80 -6.94
CA LEU A 133 -4.96 -5.82 -5.50
C LEU A 133 -3.51 -6.13 -5.10
N SER A 134 -2.83 -7.00 -5.84
CA SER A 134 -1.39 -7.26 -5.62
C SER A 134 -0.54 -6.04 -5.96
N ASN A 135 -0.84 -5.33 -7.06
CA ASN A 135 -0.19 -4.08 -7.41
C ASN A 135 -0.45 -2.99 -6.36
N LEU A 136 -1.69 -2.89 -5.87
CA LEU A 136 -2.08 -1.94 -4.83
C LEU A 136 -1.37 -2.23 -3.50
N ARG A 137 -1.39 -3.48 -3.03
CA ARG A 137 -0.66 -3.95 -1.85
C ARG A 137 0.82 -3.60 -1.97
N ALA A 138 1.39 -3.78 -3.14
CA ALA A 138 2.80 -3.53 -3.33
C ALA A 138 3.17 -2.04 -3.36
N ALA A 139 2.34 -1.18 -3.95
CA ALA A 139 2.52 0.27 -3.86
C ALA A 139 2.41 0.77 -2.41
N LEU A 140 1.47 0.22 -1.64
CA LEU A 140 1.32 0.55 -0.21
C LEU A 140 2.50 0.02 0.61
N LEU A 141 2.98 -1.19 0.33
CA LEU A 141 4.12 -1.75 1.04
C LEU A 141 5.40 -0.95 0.80
N GLU A 142 5.63 -0.49 -0.43
CA GLU A 142 6.79 0.34 -0.73
C GLU A 142 6.74 1.67 0.04
N SER A 143 5.57 2.32 0.07
CA SER A 143 5.38 3.57 0.83
C SER A 143 5.58 3.35 2.34
N PHE A 144 5.04 2.25 2.89
CA PHE A 144 5.21 1.88 4.29
C PHE A 144 6.66 1.55 4.63
N ARG A 145 7.37 0.87 3.71
CA ARG A 145 8.79 0.53 3.85
C ARG A 145 9.65 1.78 3.89
N GLU A 146 9.44 2.70 2.95
CA GLU A 146 10.21 3.94 2.87
C GLU A 146 10.09 4.72 4.19
N PHE A 147 8.88 4.84 4.72
CA PHE A 147 8.65 5.46 6.02
C PHE A 147 9.32 4.70 7.18
N SER A 148 9.14 3.37 7.24
CA SER A 148 9.70 2.54 8.32
C SER A 148 11.24 2.60 8.38
N VAL A 149 11.91 2.65 7.21
CA VAL A 149 13.36 2.83 7.14
C VAL A 149 13.77 4.20 7.66
N LYS A 150 13.09 5.28 7.23
CA LYS A 150 13.37 6.65 7.71
C LYS A 150 13.20 6.76 9.22
N PHE A 151 12.11 6.24 9.75
CA PHE A 151 11.81 6.25 11.19
C PHE A 151 12.87 5.50 12.01
N LYS A 152 13.24 4.28 11.58
CA LYS A 152 14.29 3.48 12.23
C LYS A 152 15.63 4.22 12.26
N MET A 153 16.05 4.80 11.13
CA MET A 153 17.32 5.52 11.03
C MET A 153 17.35 6.75 11.93
N ALA A 154 16.25 7.51 11.99
CA ALA A 154 16.12 8.65 12.90
C ALA A 154 16.24 8.24 14.37
N GLN A 155 15.54 7.18 14.78
CA GLN A 155 15.58 6.72 16.17
C GLN A 155 16.96 6.16 16.57
N GLN A 156 17.63 5.43 15.67
CA GLN A 156 19.01 5.00 15.89
C GLN A 156 19.97 6.19 16.03
N THR A 157 19.81 7.20 15.18
CA THR A 157 20.61 8.43 15.22
C THR A 157 20.39 9.19 16.53
N PHE A 158 19.14 9.29 16.98
CA PHE A 158 18.79 9.92 18.26
C PHE A 158 19.42 9.17 19.44
N SER A 159 19.26 7.85 19.51
CA SER A 159 19.86 7.03 20.58
C SER A 159 21.40 7.14 20.59
N ALA A 160 22.04 7.13 19.43
CA ALA A 160 23.50 7.30 19.32
C ALA A 160 23.96 8.69 19.77
N SER A 161 23.23 9.75 19.38
CA SER A 161 23.53 11.14 19.73
C SER A 161 23.31 11.41 21.22
N PHE A 162 22.25 10.84 21.80
CA PHE A 162 21.97 10.93 23.22
C PHE A 162 23.05 10.22 24.06
N ASN A 163 23.47 9.02 23.63
CA ASN A 163 24.54 8.27 24.30
C ASN A 163 25.91 8.97 24.24
N ARG A 164 26.15 9.79 23.23
CA ARG A 164 27.40 10.52 22.99
C ARG A 164 27.53 11.82 23.79
N ASN A 165 26.43 12.41 24.26
CA ASN A 165 26.46 13.69 24.97
C ASN A 165 26.92 13.50 26.43
N PRO A 166 28.16 13.94 26.79
CA PRO A 166 28.69 13.75 28.15
C PRO A 166 28.01 14.62 29.21
N HIS A 167 27.17 15.59 28.81
CA HIS A 167 26.38 16.41 29.73
C HIS A 167 25.09 15.71 30.22
N LEU A 168 24.60 14.70 29.48
CA LEU A 168 23.47 13.84 29.88
C LEU A 168 23.95 12.57 30.61
N LYS A 169 25.24 12.25 30.51
CA LYS A 169 25.92 11.18 31.24
C LYS A 169 27.03 11.76 32.10
N GLN A 170 26.70 12.25 33.30
CA GLN A 170 27.74 12.48 34.29
C GLN A 170 28.29 11.11 34.71
N LYS A 171 29.48 10.77 34.21
CA LYS A 171 30.14 9.48 34.43
C LYS A 171 30.02 9.01 35.88
N LYS A 172 29.55 7.77 36.07
CA LYS A 172 30.04 6.88 37.15
C LYS A 172 31.55 7.05 37.24
N LYS A 173 32.04 7.75 38.27
CA LYS A 173 33.46 7.65 38.64
C LYS A 173 33.66 6.23 39.15
N ALA A 174 34.34 5.44 38.33
CA ALA A 174 34.95 4.19 38.75
C ALA A 174 35.85 4.45 39.98
N ASN A 175 35.85 3.49 40.90
CA ASN A 175 36.71 3.40 42.08
C ASN A 175 38.07 4.08 41.89
N ALA A 176 38.29 5.18 42.61
CA ALA A 176 39.63 5.64 42.98
C ALA A 176 39.57 6.06 44.46
N PRO A 177 40.42 5.50 45.33
CA PRO A 177 40.49 5.92 46.73
C PRO A 177 41.42 7.15 46.81
N PHE A 178 40.89 8.31 47.18
CA PHE A 178 41.71 9.33 47.82
C PHE A 178 40.89 10.26 48.71
N GLU A 179 41.30 10.26 49.97
CA GLU A 179 40.87 11.05 51.11
C GLU A 179 41.52 12.45 51.05
N PHE A 180 40.80 13.50 51.47
CA PHE A 180 41.29 14.62 52.32
C PHE A 180 40.44 15.90 52.13
N THR A 181 39.64 16.18 53.16
CA THR A 181 39.12 17.46 53.69
C THR A 181 38.61 18.58 52.75
N SER A 182 37.32 18.90 52.91
CA SER A 182 36.85 20.29 52.96
C SER A 182 35.60 20.34 53.84
N PHE A 183 35.76 20.99 54.99
CA PHE A 183 34.71 21.34 55.93
C PHE A 183 33.96 22.52 55.32
N ASN A 184 32.82 22.27 54.65
CA ASN A 184 31.95 23.33 54.16
C ASN A 184 30.49 23.00 54.53
N LEU A 185 29.93 23.80 55.45
CA LEU A 185 28.52 23.75 55.83
C LEU A 185 27.71 24.44 54.73
N GLY A 186 26.98 23.65 53.94
CA GLY A 186 25.99 24.13 52.99
C GLY A 186 25.66 23.05 51.97
N ASP A 187 24.58 22.29 52.22
CA ASP A 187 23.74 21.53 51.27
C ASP A 187 24.33 20.77 50.05
N GLU A 188 25.64 20.55 49.93
CA GLU A 188 26.21 19.80 48.79
C GLU A 188 25.75 18.33 48.76
N ALA A 189 25.38 17.77 49.92
CA ALA A 189 24.91 16.39 50.02
C ALA A 189 23.48 16.21 49.48
N SER A 190 22.62 17.23 49.61
CA SER A 190 21.26 17.22 49.07
C SER A 190 21.28 17.51 47.57
N GLU A 191 22.11 18.45 47.11
CA GLU A 191 22.34 18.72 45.68
C GLU A 191 22.94 17.50 44.95
N ARG A 192 23.93 16.82 45.52
CA ARG A 192 24.49 15.59 44.94
C ARG A 192 23.48 14.46 44.87
N ARG A 193 22.63 14.31 45.90
CA ARG A 193 21.57 13.28 45.91
C ARG A 193 20.49 13.59 44.87
N GLN A 194 20.14 14.86 44.70
CA GLN A 194 19.17 15.29 43.68
C GLN A 194 19.72 15.13 42.26
N ALA A 195 21.00 15.43 42.04
CA ALA A 195 21.68 15.17 40.77
C ALA A 195 21.74 13.67 40.44
N GLN A 196 22.02 12.81 41.43
CA GLN A 196 22.02 11.35 41.26
C GLN A 196 20.62 10.79 40.92
N LEU A 197 19.58 11.27 41.61
CA LEU A 197 18.19 10.87 41.31
C LEU A 197 17.76 11.30 39.90
N GLN A 198 18.20 12.47 39.45
CA GLN A 198 17.93 12.94 38.08
C GLN A 198 18.70 12.11 37.03
N GLU A 199 19.91 11.67 37.35
CA GLU A 199 20.69 10.75 36.50
C GLU A 199 20.01 9.37 36.38
N GLU A 200 19.53 8.80 37.49
CA GLU A 200 18.81 7.53 37.49
C GLU A 200 17.53 7.60 36.66
N ARG A 201 16.73 8.66 36.83
CA ARG A 201 15.51 8.89 36.04
C ARG A 201 15.81 9.01 34.54
N ASN A 202 16.83 9.79 34.18
CA ASN A 202 17.24 9.92 32.78
C ASN A 202 17.69 8.56 32.21
N ASN A 203 18.42 7.74 32.97
CA ASN A 203 18.83 6.40 32.54
C ASN A 203 17.64 5.44 32.33
N GLU A 204 16.65 5.46 33.21
CA GLU A 204 15.42 4.67 33.05
C GLU A 204 14.63 5.10 31.80
N GLU A 205 14.49 6.40 31.57
CA GLU A 205 13.80 6.94 30.40
C GLU A 205 14.54 6.62 29.08
N ILE A 206 15.88 6.57 29.09
CA ILE A 206 16.71 6.11 27.95
C ILE A 206 16.51 4.62 27.70
N GLU A 207 16.47 3.82 28.76
CA GLU A 207 16.24 2.38 28.62
C GLU A 207 14.88 2.14 27.96
N GLN A 208 13.87 2.95 28.26
CA GLN A 208 12.59 2.91 27.55
C GLN A 208 12.74 3.24 26.06
N ILE A 209 13.48 4.29 25.69
CA ILE A 209 13.75 4.62 24.27
C ILE A 209 14.43 3.43 23.55
N ALA A 210 15.40 2.79 24.20
CA ALA A 210 16.10 1.63 23.66
C ALA A 210 15.16 0.42 23.50
N ARG A 211 14.28 0.16 24.47
CA ARG A 211 13.23 -0.87 24.35
C ARG A 211 12.27 -0.56 23.20
N ARG A 212 11.89 0.71 22.97
CA ARG A 212 11.05 1.10 21.82
C ARG A 212 11.78 0.97 20.49
N ALA A 213 13.09 1.21 20.45
CA ALA A 213 13.91 0.95 19.27
C ALA A 213 13.96 -0.54 18.92
N GLU A 214 13.91 -1.41 19.94
CA GLU A 214 13.83 -2.86 19.77
C GLU A 214 12.46 -3.32 19.25
N GLU A 215 11.36 -2.68 19.66
CA GLU A 215 10.03 -2.93 19.07
C GLU A 215 10.02 -2.65 17.56
N ILE A 216 10.69 -1.59 17.12
CA ILE A 216 10.83 -1.25 15.69
C ILE A 216 11.63 -2.31 14.95
N ARG A 217 12.66 -2.90 15.60
CA ARG A 217 13.41 -4.01 15.01
C ARG A 217 12.48 -5.17 14.67
N ASN A 218 11.53 -5.50 15.54
CA ASN A 218 10.56 -6.56 15.30
C ASN A 218 9.60 -6.21 14.15
N ILE A 219 9.06 -4.98 14.12
CA ILE A 219 8.24 -4.49 12.98
C ILE A 219 9.03 -4.58 11.67
N PHE A 220 10.33 -4.28 11.69
CA PHE A 220 11.18 -4.32 10.51
C PHE A 220 11.46 -5.75 10.03
N LEU A 221 11.52 -6.73 10.93
CA LEU A 221 11.61 -8.16 10.57
C LEU A 221 10.32 -8.63 9.91
N ASP A 222 9.16 -8.24 10.45
CA ASP A 222 7.85 -8.55 9.85
C ASP A 222 7.72 -7.91 8.47
N LEU A 223 8.17 -6.67 8.33
CA LEU A 223 8.23 -5.96 7.05
C LEU A 223 9.18 -6.66 6.05
N SER A 224 10.33 -7.15 6.50
CA SER A 224 11.27 -7.88 5.64
C SER A 224 10.63 -9.14 5.06
N ASN A 225 9.87 -9.89 5.87
CA ASN A 225 9.12 -11.05 5.40
C ASN A 225 8.04 -10.66 4.38
N LEU A 226 7.37 -9.53 4.61
CA LEU A 226 6.33 -9.01 3.72
C LEU A 226 6.87 -8.54 2.35
N ILE A 227 8.15 -8.14 2.29
CA ILE A 227 8.83 -7.67 1.07
C ILE A 227 9.36 -8.83 0.23
N VAL A 228 9.87 -9.90 0.85
CA VAL A 228 10.39 -11.08 0.12
C VAL A 228 9.31 -11.69 -0.77
N GLU A 229 8.04 -11.63 -0.33
CA GLU A 229 6.89 -12.15 -1.07
C GLU A 229 6.51 -11.31 -2.30
N GLN A 230 6.97 -10.05 -2.42
CA GLN A 230 6.61 -9.16 -3.53
C GLN A 230 7.56 -9.22 -4.74
N GLY A 231 8.74 -9.86 -4.60
CA GLY A 231 9.72 -10.09 -5.66
C GLY A 231 10.46 -8.84 -6.17
N THR A 232 11.69 -9.03 -6.69
CA THR A 232 12.48 -8.01 -7.39
C THR A 232 11.86 -7.73 -8.76
N ILE A 233 11.07 -6.66 -8.79
CA ILE A 233 10.41 -6.06 -9.93
C ILE A 233 11.45 -5.55 -10.93
N ILE A 234 11.79 -6.38 -11.91
CA ILE A 234 12.19 -5.91 -13.23
C ILE A 234 11.16 -6.61 -14.14
N ASP A 235 9.95 -6.14 -14.43
CA ASP A 235 9.43 -4.80 -14.62
C ASP A 235 7.88 -4.94 -14.65
N ARG A 236 7.15 -4.33 -13.69
CA ARG A 236 5.70 -4.59 -13.52
C ARG A 236 4.87 -4.07 -14.69
N ILE A 237 5.33 -3.02 -15.37
CA ILE A 237 4.61 -2.47 -16.52
C ILE A 237 4.80 -3.40 -17.71
N ASP A 238 6.04 -3.74 -18.05
CA ASP A 238 6.33 -4.59 -19.20
C ASP A 238 5.73 -5.99 -19.05
N PHE A 239 5.79 -6.58 -17.85
CA PHE A 239 5.18 -7.88 -17.58
C PHE A 239 3.64 -7.83 -17.72
N ASN A 240 2.97 -6.87 -17.06
CA ASN A 240 1.52 -6.75 -17.12
C ASN A 240 1.02 -6.39 -18.53
N VAL A 241 1.77 -5.58 -19.27
CA VAL A 241 1.47 -5.23 -20.67
C VAL A 241 1.65 -6.46 -21.57
N SER A 242 2.75 -7.20 -21.43
CA SER A 242 2.98 -8.42 -22.21
C SER A 242 1.92 -9.48 -21.94
N GLU A 243 1.50 -9.65 -20.69
CA GLU A 243 0.45 -10.61 -20.33
C GLU A 243 -0.91 -10.19 -20.88
N THR A 244 -1.25 -8.89 -20.80
CA THR A 244 -2.49 -8.35 -21.37
C THR A 244 -2.50 -8.50 -22.89
N LEU A 245 -1.36 -8.28 -23.54
CA LEU A 245 -1.20 -8.50 -24.98
C LEU A 245 -1.48 -9.97 -25.34
N ASN A 246 -0.92 -10.92 -24.58
CA ASN A 246 -1.14 -12.33 -24.83
C ASN A 246 -2.63 -12.71 -24.67
N ASN A 247 -3.29 -12.22 -23.60
CA ASN A 247 -4.72 -12.44 -23.37
C ASN A 247 -5.58 -11.86 -24.50
N ALA A 248 -5.24 -10.66 -25.00
CA ALA A 248 -5.96 -10.03 -26.11
C ALA A 248 -5.81 -10.83 -27.44
N VAL A 249 -4.61 -11.34 -27.71
CA VAL A 249 -4.34 -12.19 -28.88
C VAL A 249 -5.13 -13.50 -28.79
N GLU A 250 -5.20 -14.11 -27.62
CA GLU A 250 -5.98 -15.34 -27.41
C GLU A 250 -7.49 -15.09 -27.55
N ALA A 251 -8.00 -14.01 -26.96
CA ALA A 251 -9.39 -13.61 -27.12
C ALA A 251 -9.76 -13.36 -28.59
N HIS A 252 -8.88 -12.72 -29.37
CA HIS A 252 -9.10 -12.54 -30.82
C HIS A 252 -9.21 -13.88 -31.55
N LYS A 253 -8.35 -14.86 -31.22
CA LYS A 253 -8.43 -16.21 -31.80
C LYS A 253 -9.74 -16.89 -31.47
N GLU A 254 -10.23 -16.78 -30.24
CA GLU A 254 -11.51 -17.36 -29.84
C GLU A 254 -12.70 -16.69 -30.53
N VAL A 255 -12.69 -15.37 -30.69
CA VAL A 255 -13.71 -14.64 -31.46
C VAL A 255 -13.70 -15.05 -32.94
N GLU A 256 -12.52 -15.21 -33.54
CA GLU A 256 -12.39 -15.65 -34.93
C GLU A 256 -12.92 -17.08 -35.10
N LYS A 257 -12.60 -18.00 -34.17
CA LYS A 257 -13.17 -19.35 -34.14
C LYS A 257 -14.69 -19.29 -34.03
N ALA A 258 -15.23 -18.51 -33.08
CA ALA A 258 -16.66 -18.37 -32.88
C ALA A 258 -17.37 -17.83 -34.14
N ALA A 259 -16.78 -16.84 -34.82
CA ALA A 259 -17.29 -16.33 -36.09
C ALA A 259 -17.30 -17.40 -37.20
N LYS A 260 -16.23 -18.22 -37.29
CA LYS A 260 -16.19 -19.37 -38.21
C LYS A 260 -17.27 -20.40 -37.89
N TYR A 261 -17.47 -20.73 -36.61
CA TYR A 261 -18.55 -21.61 -36.17
C TYR A 261 -19.93 -21.04 -36.52
N GLN A 262 -20.17 -19.75 -36.30
CA GLN A 262 -21.44 -19.08 -36.62
C GLN A 262 -21.70 -19.04 -38.14
N SER A 263 -20.67 -18.85 -38.96
CA SER A 263 -20.81 -18.90 -40.43
C SER A 263 -21.18 -20.30 -40.92
N LYS A 264 -20.61 -21.34 -40.29
CA LYS A 264 -20.87 -22.74 -40.64
C LYS A 264 -22.24 -23.23 -40.18
N SER A 265 -22.72 -22.76 -39.02
CA SER A 265 -24.05 -23.12 -38.52
C SER A 265 -25.16 -22.68 -39.47
N ARG A 266 -25.04 -21.50 -40.10
CA ARG A 266 -26.01 -21.02 -41.12
C ARG A 266 -26.12 -21.97 -42.32
N MET A 267 -25.00 -22.51 -42.81
CA MET A 267 -25.02 -23.52 -43.89
C MET A 267 -25.68 -24.83 -43.44
N ILE A 268 -25.46 -25.23 -42.19
CA ILE A 268 -26.09 -26.45 -41.62
C ILE A 268 -27.61 -26.28 -41.53
N TYR A 269 -28.11 -25.12 -41.09
CA TYR A 269 -29.57 -24.86 -41.06
C TYR A 269 -30.20 -24.94 -42.45
N CYS A 270 -29.58 -24.36 -43.49
CA CYS A 270 -30.06 -24.48 -44.86
C CYS A 270 -30.07 -25.93 -45.36
N ALA A 271 -29.03 -26.70 -45.07
CA ALA A 271 -28.94 -28.11 -45.45
C ALA A 271 -30.04 -28.96 -44.78
N VAL A 272 -30.33 -28.71 -43.49
CA VAL A 272 -31.40 -29.41 -42.76
C VAL A 272 -32.78 -29.08 -43.32
N ILE A 273 -33.06 -27.80 -43.63
CA ILE A 273 -34.35 -27.40 -44.23
C ILE A 273 -34.55 -28.08 -45.59
N LEU A 274 -33.51 -28.12 -46.42
CA LEU A 274 -33.56 -28.77 -47.74
C LEU A 274 -33.83 -30.27 -47.59
N ALA A 275 -33.15 -30.95 -46.66
CA ALA A 275 -33.36 -32.37 -46.40
C ALA A 275 -34.81 -32.68 -45.95
N ILE A 276 -35.40 -31.84 -45.09
CA ILE A 276 -36.80 -31.98 -44.66
C ILE A 276 -37.75 -31.79 -45.85
N ALA A 277 -37.51 -30.77 -46.70
CA ALA A 277 -38.33 -30.52 -47.87
C ALA A 277 -38.33 -31.73 -48.84
N VAL A 278 -37.16 -32.33 -49.08
CA VAL A 278 -37.04 -33.55 -49.90
C VAL A 278 -37.78 -34.73 -49.28
N ALA A 279 -37.64 -34.94 -47.96
CA ALA A 279 -38.35 -36.01 -47.27
C ALA A 279 -39.88 -35.89 -47.39
N VAL A 280 -40.42 -34.68 -47.26
CA VAL A 280 -41.86 -34.40 -47.43
C VAL A 280 -42.32 -34.71 -48.87
N LEU A 281 -41.53 -34.33 -49.88
CA LEU A 281 -41.84 -34.63 -51.28
C LEU A 281 -41.88 -36.15 -51.55
N VAL A 282 -40.94 -36.90 -50.99
CA VAL A 282 -40.89 -38.37 -51.13
C VAL A 282 -42.10 -39.02 -50.47
N ILE A 283 -42.47 -38.58 -49.26
CA ILE A 283 -43.67 -39.09 -48.55
C ILE A 283 -44.93 -38.83 -49.38
N PHE A 284 -45.07 -37.63 -49.96
CA PHE A 284 -46.20 -37.28 -50.81
C PHE A 284 -46.27 -38.12 -52.08
N ALA A 285 -45.12 -38.45 -52.68
CA ALA A 285 -45.04 -39.30 -53.87
C ALA A 285 -45.39 -40.77 -53.59
N ILE A 286 -45.18 -41.26 -52.36
CA ILE A 286 -45.54 -42.63 -51.95
C ILE A 286 -47.01 -42.73 -51.55
N LEU A 287 -47.58 -41.67 -50.97
CA LEU A 287 -48.99 -41.63 -50.55
C LEU A 287 -49.97 -41.34 -51.69
N LYS A 288 -49.48 -40.91 -52.85
CA LYS A 288 -50.26 -40.67 -54.06
C LYS A 288 -50.23 -41.89 -54.97
#